data_AF-A0A957LIU6-F1
#
_entry.id   AF-A0A957LIU6-F1
#
_cell.length_a   1.000
_cell.length_b   1.000
_cell.length_c   1.000
_cell.angle_alpha   90.00
_cell.angle_beta   90.00
_cell.angle_gamma   90.00
#
_symmetry.space_group_name_H-M   'P 1'
#
loop_
_entity.id
_entity.type
_entity.pdbx_description
1 polymer ?
#
loop_
_entity_poly.entity_id
_entity_poly.type
_entity_poly.pdbx_seq_one_letter_code
_entity_poly.pdbx_strand_id
1 'polypeptide(L)'
;MKIHPPISLLVIDNHQELAPLLAYLDHIQPIELCLKEQLPINLAAYDVVVVNRLGEQIEAEYTRLDEYVQNGGKLLGFTGLSNAPFPAWAGVKPADVGPEVELRILFSDQNTPLRTRLPDAFYVDGRFHNLHLISPDAKTILYTDWRYTHQPVLTERPHGNGIAAVSTLQAFDNQLLQQVLYRYIRHLAGQPNAGQTLGVGLLGYAPSVGQLHGQGAEATAGLELRAACDLNPERLQQAKQDFNGRIRTYDSSEAFAADPDIDVVII
;
A
#
# COMPACT_ATOMS: atom_id res chain seq x y z
N MET A 1 -12.22 -15.64 6.40
CA MET A 1 -11.56 -14.63 5.56
C MET A 1 -12.55 -14.08 4.52
N LYS A 2 -12.95 -12.79 4.59
CA LYS A 2 -13.73 -12.17 3.51
C LYS A 2 -12.79 -11.98 2.32
N ILE A 3 -13.00 -12.72 1.24
CA ILE A 3 -12.25 -12.52 -0.01
C ILE A 3 -12.78 -11.22 -0.61
N HIS A 4 -11.96 -10.17 -0.61
CA HIS A 4 -12.29 -8.93 -1.29
C HIS A 4 -12.36 -9.21 -2.81
N PRO A 5 -13.29 -8.56 -3.54
CA PRO A 5 -13.32 -8.70 -4.98
C PRO A 5 -11.99 -8.23 -5.58
N PRO A 6 -11.53 -8.83 -6.70
CA PRO A 6 -10.33 -8.39 -7.37
C PRO A 6 -10.41 -6.91 -7.76
N ILE A 7 -9.28 -6.22 -7.65
CA ILE A 7 -9.07 -4.85 -8.09
C ILE A 7 -8.56 -4.92 -9.52
N SER A 8 -9.36 -4.43 -10.46
CA SER A 8 -9.00 -4.29 -11.86
C SER A 8 -8.06 -3.09 -12.03
N LEU A 9 -6.77 -3.37 -12.29
CA LEU A 9 -5.70 -2.37 -12.35
C LEU A 9 -5.17 -2.25 -13.79
N LEU A 10 -5.37 -1.10 -14.43
CA LEU A 10 -4.69 -0.76 -15.69
C LEU A 10 -3.37 -0.07 -15.38
N VAL A 11 -2.29 -0.49 -16.06
CA VAL A 11 -0.98 0.19 -15.98
C VAL A 11 -0.53 0.58 -17.38
N ILE A 12 -0.16 1.85 -17.55
CA ILE A 12 0.52 2.38 -18.73
C ILE A 12 1.98 2.64 -18.38
N ASP A 13 2.90 1.84 -18.91
CA ASP A 13 4.34 1.99 -18.67
C ASP A 13 5.17 1.59 -19.90
N ASN A 14 5.42 2.57 -20.77
CA ASN A 14 6.20 2.38 -22.00
C ASN A 14 7.71 2.21 -21.75
N HIS A 15 8.19 2.67 -20.60
CA HIS A 15 9.61 2.69 -20.28
C HIS A 15 10.04 1.52 -19.37
N GLN A 16 9.08 0.70 -18.95
CA GLN A 16 9.27 -0.47 -18.07
C GLN A 16 9.91 -0.12 -16.71
N GLU A 17 9.85 1.15 -16.29
CA GLU A 17 10.40 1.60 -15.01
C GLU A 17 9.62 1.03 -13.82
N LEU A 18 8.32 0.73 -14.02
CA LEU A 18 7.48 0.13 -13.00
C LEU A 18 7.68 -1.38 -12.87
N ALA A 19 8.49 -2.03 -13.72
CA ALA A 19 8.62 -3.48 -13.75
C ALA A 19 8.84 -4.14 -12.36
N PRO A 20 9.68 -3.60 -11.46
CA PRO A 20 9.83 -4.16 -10.11
C PRO A 20 8.54 -4.08 -9.28
N LEU A 21 7.79 -2.97 -9.38
CA LEU A 21 6.49 -2.83 -8.73
C LEU A 21 5.46 -3.81 -9.33
N LEU A 22 5.43 -3.96 -10.65
CA LEU A 22 4.48 -4.86 -11.32
C LEU A 22 4.75 -6.33 -10.92
N ALA A 23 6.01 -6.74 -10.82
CA ALA A 23 6.37 -8.06 -10.33
C ALA A 23 5.89 -8.30 -8.88
N TYR A 24 5.98 -7.27 -8.02
CA TYR A 24 5.45 -7.33 -6.66
C TYR A 24 3.91 -7.43 -6.65
N LEU A 25 3.21 -6.65 -7.46
CA LEU A 25 1.73 -6.65 -7.51
C LEU A 25 1.16 -7.94 -8.11
N ASP A 26 1.82 -8.54 -9.09
CA ASP A 26 1.40 -9.80 -9.75
C ASP A 26 1.32 -10.99 -8.76
N HIS A 27 2.08 -10.94 -7.67
CA HIS A 27 2.12 -12.01 -6.68
C HIS A 27 1.23 -11.72 -5.46
N ILE A 28 0.47 -10.62 -5.47
CA ILE A 28 -0.32 -10.17 -4.33
C ILE A 28 -1.78 -10.05 -4.71
N GLN A 29 -2.59 -10.89 -4.07
CA GLN A 29 -4.04 -10.80 -4.18
C GLN A 29 -4.57 -9.55 -3.43
N PRO A 30 -5.72 -9.00 -3.85
CA PRO A 30 -6.54 -9.43 -4.98
C PRO A 30 -6.36 -8.47 -6.19
N ILE A 31 -5.17 -8.33 -6.77
CA ILE A 31 -4.96 -7.46 -7.94
C ILE A 31 -5.07 -8.25 -9.25
N GLU A 32 -5.87 -7.75 -10.18
CA GLU A 32 -5.90 -8.17 -11.58
C GLU A 32 -5.20 -7.11 -12.44
N LEU A 33 -3.95 -7.38 -12.81
CA LEU A 33 -3.08 -6.43 -13.50
C LEU A 33 -3.24 -6.52 -15.02
N CYS A 34 -3.48 -5.38 -15.66
CA CYS A 34 -3.52 -5.20 -17.11
C CYS A 34 -2.47 -4.17 -17.53
N LEU A 35 -1.35 -4.64 -18.10
CA LEU A 35 -0.30 -3.76 -18.65
C LEU A 35 -0.60 -3.43 -20.12
N LYS A 36 -0.52 -2.14 -20.48
CA LYS A 36 -0.68 -1.65 -21.85
C LYS A 36 0.35 -0.56 -22.15
N GLU A 37 0.65 -0.38 -23.43
CA GLU A 37 1.49 0.73 -23.90
C GLU A 37 0.70 2.03 -24.08
N GLN A 38 -0.62 1.93 -24.29
CA GLN A 38 -1.51 3.04 -24.58
C GLN A 38 -2.85 2.88 -23.87
N LEU A 39 -3.51 4.01 -23.59
CA LEU A 39 -4.80 4.03 -22.91
C LEU A 39 -5.90 3.33 -23.76
N PRO A 40 -6.51 2.22 -23.28
CA PRO A 40 -7.60 1.54 -23.98
C PRO A 40 -8.87 2.39 -23.97
N ILE A 41 -9.71 2.25 -25.00
CA ILE A 41 -10.90 3.10 -25.22
C ILE A 41 -11.78 3.17 -23.96
N ASN A 42 -12.04 2.04 -23.32
CA ASN A 42 -12.88 1.97 -22.12
C ASN A 42 -12.03 1.93 -20.85
N LEU A 43 -11.85 3.08 -20.19
CA LEU A 43 -11.19 3.17 -18.89
C LEU A 43 -12.11 2.81 -17.71
N ALA A 44 -13.44 2.88 -17.90
CA ALA A 44 -14.41 2.60 -16.84
C ALA A 44 -14.45 1.11 -16.41
N ALA A 45 -13.78 0.23 -17.16
CA ALA A 45 -13.60 -1.18 -16.80
C ALA A 45 -12.53 -1.41 -15.71
N TYR A 46 -11.80 -0.35 -15.30
CA TYR A 46 -10.72 -0.45 -14.33
C TYR A 46 -11.03 0.36 -13.07
N ASP A 47 -10.83 -0.26 -11.92
CA ASP A 47 -11.01 0.38 -10.61
C ASP A 47 -9.95 1.47 -10.39
N VAL A 48 -8.72 1.19 -10.86
CA VAL A 48 -7.58 2.11 -10.78
C VAL A 48 -6.80 2.09 -12.08
N VAL A 49 -6.42 3.28 -12.56
CA VAL A 49 -5.50 3.47 -13.68
C VAL A 49 -4.18 4.03 -13.15
N VAL A 50 -3.07 3.38 -13.48
CA VAL A 50 -1.71 3.83 -13.20
C VAL A 50 -1.07 4.30 -14.50
N VAL A 51 -0.50 5.50 -14.50
CA VAL A 51 0.21 6.04 -15.66
C VAL A 51 1.62 6.43 -15.25
N ASN A 52 2.62 5.71 -15.76
CA ASN A 52 3.99 6.17 -15.66
C ASN A 52 4.23 7.33 -16.62
N ARG A 53 5.15 8.22 -16.25
CA ARG A 53 5.52 9.41 -17.02
C ARG A 53 4.29 10.22 -17.45
N LEU A 54 3.42 10.54 -16.49
CA LEU A 54 2.18 11.28 -16.72
C LEU A 54 2.41 12.57 -17.53
N GLY A 55 3.57 13.21 -17.39
CA GLY A 55 3.92 14.45 -18.11
C GLY A 55 4.22 14.27 -19.59
N GLU A 56 4.39 13.04 -20.06
CA GLU A 56 4.64 12.71 -21.47
C GLU A 56 3.35 12.41 -22.25
N GLN A 57 2.19 12.44 -21.59
CA GLN A 57 0.90 12.20 -22.23
C GLN A 57 0.52 13.35 -23.18
N ILE A 58 -0.24 13.03 -24.23
CA ILE A 58 -0.78 14.03 -25.15
C ILE A 58 -2.12 14.58 -24.65
N GLU A 59 -2.53 15.75 -25.15
CA GLU A 59 -3.81 16.40 -24.77
C GLU A 59 -5.04 15.49 -24.90
N ALA A 60 -5.08 14.65 -25.94
CA ALA A 60 -6.17 13.69 -26.11
C ALA A 60 -6.21 12.62 -24.99
N GLU A 61 -5.06 12.21 -24.47
CA GLU A 61 -4.95 11.27 -23.34
C GLU A 61 -5.33 11.96 -22.03
N TYR A 62 -4.88 13.19 -21.81
CA TYR A 62 -5.30 13.99 -20.66
C TYR A 62 -6.81 14.21 -20.62
N THR A 63 -7.45 14.45 -21.76
CA THR A 63 -8.91 14.60 -21.85
C THR A 63 -9.62 13.31 -21.41
N ARG A 64 -9.12 12.15 -21.85
CA ARG A 64 -9.70 10.84 -21.49
C ARG A 64 -9.47 10.48 -20.03
N LEU A 65 -8.30 10.82 -19.47
CA LEU A 65 -8.00 10.65 -18.05
C LEU A 65 -8.87 11.57 -17.19
N ASP A 66 -9.08 12.82 -17.63
CA ASP A 66 -9.98 13.77 -16.98
C ASP A 66 -11.41 13.21 -16.92
N GLU A 67 -11.97 12.79 -18.05
CA GLU A 67 -13.29 12.17 -18.13
C GLU A 67 -13.40 10.92 -17.24
N TYR A 68 -12.39 10.05 -17.23
CA TYR A 68 -12.35 8.88 -16.37
C TYR A 68 -12.43 9.26 -14.89
N VAL A 69 -11.58 10.20 -14.44
CA VAL A 69 -11.56 10.65 -13.04
C VAL A 69 -12.86 11.36 -12.69
N GLN A 70 -13.36 12.28 -13.53
CA GLN A 70 -14.63 12.97 -13.27
C GLN A 70 -15.79 12.00 -13.04
N ASN A 71 -15.83 10.88 -13.77
CA ASN A 71 -16.86 9.86 -13.69
C ASN A 71 -16.67 8.86 -12.53
N GLY A 72 -15.72 9.08 -11.63
CA GLY A 72 -15.50 8.22 -10.46
C GLY A 72 -14.23 7.38 -10.52
N GLY A 73 -13.50 7.42 -11.63
CA GLY A 73 -12.23 6.74 -11.80
C GLY A 73 -11.16 7.21 -10.82
N LYS A 74 -10.15 6.36 -10.63
CA LYS A 74 -9.05 6.60 -9.69
C LYS A 74 -7.73 6.50 -10.43
N LEU A 75 -6.99 7.60 -10.46
CA LEU A 75 -5.72 7.70 -11.18
C LEU A 75 -4.56 7.78 -10.20
N LEU A 76 -3.49 7.03 -10.47
CA LEU A 76 -2.17 7.21 -9.88
C LEU A 76 -1.15 7.47 -10.98
N GLY A 77 -0.71 8.72 -11.11
CA GLY A 77 0.33 9.13 -12.05
C GLY A 77 1.71 9.16 -11.42
N PHE A 78 2.73 8.69 -12.13
CA PHE A 78 4.12 8.93 -11.78
C PHE A 78 4.74 9.97 -12.72
N THR A 79 5.54 10.87 -12.18
CA THR A 79 6.18 11.91 -13.00
C THR A 79 7.25 11.36 -13.94
N GLY A 80 7.90 10.24 -13.58
CA GLY A 80 9.05 9.68 -14.29
C GLY A 80 10.17 10.70 -14.55
N LEU A 81 10.46 11.54 -13.55
CA LEU A 81 11.46 12.61 -13.63
C LEU A 81 11.20 13.67 -14.72
N SER A 82 9.95 13.78 -15.20
CA SER A 82 9.53 14.89 -16.05
C SER A 82 9.08 16.08 -15.20
N ASN A 83 9.54 17.28 -15.58
CA ASN A 83 9.05 18.57 -15.07
C ASN A 83 7.97 19.19 -15.97
N ALA A 84 7.47 18.44 -16.95
CA ALA A 84 6.37 18.89 -17.81
C ALA A 84 5.13 19.21 -16.96
N PRO A 85 4.41 20.30 -17.27
CA PRO A 85 3.21 20.65 -16.52
C PRO A 85 2.13 19.60 -16.68
N PHE A 86 1.38 19.35 -15.60
CA PHE A 86 0.17 18.52 -15.65
C PHE A 86 -1.06 19.40 -15.88
N PRO A 87 -2.16 18.82 -16.39
CA PRO A 87 -3.44 19.50 -16.43
C PRO A 87 -3.89 19.98 -15.04
N ALA A 88 -4.67 21.06 -15.01
CA ALA A 88 -5.14 21.67 -13.76
C ALA A 88 -5.93 20.71 -12.88
N TRP A 89 -6.60 19.69 -13.44
CA TRP A 89 -7.33 18.67 -12.69
C TRP A 89 -6.42 17.85 -11.77
N ALA A 90 -5.13 17.69 -12.08
CA ALA A 90 -4.18 16.99 -11.21
C ALA A 90 -3.90 17.73 -9.89
N GLY A 91 -4.14 19.05 -9.85
CA GLY A 91 -4.01 19.85 -8.63
C GLY A 91 -2.59 20.12 -8.15
N VAL A 92 -1.58 19.64 -8.89
CA VAL A 92 -0.16 19.80 -8.58
C VAL A 92 0.64 20.13 -9.82
N LYS A 93 1.83 20.70 -9.62
CA LYS A 93 2.89 20.78 -10.63
C LYS A 93 4.18 20.12 -10.12
N PRO A 94 4.95 19.44 -11.00
CA PRO A 94 6.28 18.98 -10.64
C PRO A 94 7.24 20.17 -10.49
N ALA A 95 8.18 20.05 -9.55
CA ALA A 95 9.32 20.97 -9.43
C ALA A 95 10.46 20.56 -10.38
N ASP A 96 11.55 21.30 -10.35
CA ASP A 96 12.76 20.87 -11.06
C ASP A 96 13.35 19.60 -10.43
N VAL A 97 13.88 18.73 -11.29
CA VAL A 97 14.55 17.51 -10.85
C VAL A 97 15.88 17.86 -10.20
N GLY A 98 15.99 17.56 -8.92
CA GLY A 98 17.15 17.77 -8.07
C GLY A 98 18.21 16.67 -8.18
N PRO A 99 19.16 16.65 -7.22
CA PRO A 99 20.25 15.66 -7.20
C PRO A 99 19.74 14.26 -6.86
N GLU A 100 20.57 13.27 -7.18
CA GLU A 100 20.46 11.91 -6.68
C GLU A 100 20.85 11.88 -5.19
N VAL A 101 19.99 11.30 -4.36
CA VAL A 101 20.09 11.33 -2.90
C VAL A 101 19.17 10.28 -2.27
N GLU A 102 19.51 9.81 -1.07
CA GLU A 102 18.56 9.05 -0.25
C GLU A 102 17.47 9.98 0.30
N LEU A 103 16.21 9.65 0.03
CA LEU A 103 15.05 10.40 0.47
C LEU A 103 14.40 9.70 1.67
N ARG A 104 14.23 10.44 2.77
CA ARG A 104 13.47 9.98 3.93
C ARG A 104 11.99 10.26 3.71
N ILE A 105 11.21 9.22 3.48
CA ILE A 105 9.78 9.30 3.18
C ILE A 105 8.96 9.10 4.45
N LEU A 106 7.98 9.99 4.64
CA LEU A 106 7.05 9.98 5.77
C LEU A 106 5.61 10.15 5.29
N PHE A 107 4.67 9.66 6.10
CA PHE A 107 3.24 9.91 5.92
C PHE A 107 2.87 11.28 6.50
N SER A 108 2.04 12.05 5.78
CA SER A 108 1.50 13.31 6.32
C SER A 108 0.56 13.08 7.50
N ASP A 109 -0.26 12.03 7.44
CA ASP A 109 -1.13 11.60 8.54
C ASP A 109 -0.51 10.39 9.25
N GLN A 110 -0.09 10.61 10.50
CA GLN A 110 0.48 9.59 11.36
C GLN A 110 -0.58 8.64 11.95
N ASN A 111 -1.86 8.75 11.60
CA ASN A 111 -2.89 7.79 12.00
C ASN A 111 -3.47 7.02 10.81
N THR A 112 -2.92 7.22 9.61
CA THR A 112 -3.41 6.57 8.40
C THR A 112 -3.30 5.04 8.48
N PRO A 113 -4.34 4.27 8.08
CA PRO A 113 -4.22 2.83 7.96
C PRO A 113 -3.18 2.36 6.92
N LEU A 114 -2.73 3.24 6.02
CA LEU A 114 -1.66 2.93 5.07
C LEU A 114 -0.35 2.56 5.78
N ARG A 115 -0.11 3.09 6.98
CA ARG A 115 1.13 2.87 7.74
C ARG A 115 1.11 1.68 8.71
N THR A 116 -0.01 0.96 8.85
CA THR A 116 -0.11 -0.16 9.81
C THR A 116 1.02 -1.18 9.61
N ARG A 117 1.82 -1.47 10.64
CA ARG A 117 3.00 -2.38 10.56
C ARG A 117 4.11 -1.90 9.61
N LEU A 118 4.18 -0.60 9.32
CA LEU A 118 5.33 0.04 8.66
C LEU A 118 6.08 0.92 9.67
N PRO A 119 7.38 1.17 9.46
CA PRO A 119 8.11 2.15 10.27
C PRO A 119 7.52 3.56 10.08
N ASP A 120 7.77 4.46 11.04
CA ASP A 120 7.30 5.86 10.98
C ASP A 120 7.87 6.63 9.76
N ALA A 121 9.04 6.22 9.29
CA ALA A 121 9.68 6.70 8.07
C ALA A 121 10.44 5.56 7.40
N PHE A 122 10.62 5.64 6.08
CA PHE A 122 11.45 4.72 5.31
C PHE A 122 12.31 5.49 4.32
N TYR A 123 13.39 4.86 3.88
CA TYR A 123 14.38 5.50 3.00
C TYR A 123 14.32 4.86 1.62
N VAL A 124 14.41 5.71 0.60
CA VAL A 124 14.45 5.30 -0.80
C VAL A 124 15.55 6.05 -1.53
N ASP A 125 16.31 5.35 -2.37
CA ASP A 125 17.24 5.99 -3.29
C ASP A 125 16.48 6.59 -4.47
N GLY A 126 16.91 7.74 -4.95
CA GLY A 126 16.27 8.38 -6.09
C GLY A 126 16.76 9.78 -6.32
N ARG A 127 16.05 10.53 -7.17
CA ARG A 127 16.31 11.96 -7.34
C ARG A 127 15.28 12.77 -6.57
N PHE A 128 15.77 13.78 -5.84
CA PHE A 128 14.88 14.74 -5.19
C PHE A 128 14.02 15.42 -6.25
N HIS A 129 12.71 15.24 -6.15
CA HIS A 129 11.74 15.82 -7.07
C HIS A 129 10.43 15.96 -6.28
N ASN A 130 10.00 17.19 -6.02
CA ASN A 130 8.81 17.45 -5.21
C ASN A 130 7.64 17.93 -6.07
N LEU A 131 6.45 17.86 -5.48
CA LEU A 131 5.22 18.41 -6.04
C LEU A 131 4.89 19.73 -5.34
N HIS A 132 4.49 20.73 -6.12
CA HIS A 132 3.87 21.94 -5.61
C HIS A 132 2.35 21.82 -5.76
N LEU A 133 1.62 21.94 -4.66
CA LEU A 133 0.17 22.03 -4.69
C LEU A 133 -0.24 23.36 -5.32
N ILE A 134 -1.08 23.28 -6.35
CA ILE A 134 -1.68 24.45 -7.01
C ILE A 134 -3.18 24.57 -6.74
N SER A 135 -3.78 23.53 -6.15
CA SER A 135 -5.20 23.50 -5.80
C SER A 135 -5.38 23.29 -4.28
N PRO A 136 -6.33 24.00 -3.63
CA PRO A 136 -6.51 23.94 -2.17
C PRO A 136 -7.13 22.63 -1.66
N ASP A 137 -7.74 21.85 -2.55
CA ASP A 137 -8.31 20.53 -2.30
C ASP A 137 -7.31 19.38 -2.52
N ALA A 138 -6.11 19.68 -3.04
CA ALA A 138 -5.02 18.72 -3.13
C ALA A 138 -4.41 18.51 -1.73
N LYS A 139 -4.09 17.25 -1.41
CA LYS A 139 -3.55 16.83 -0.12
C LYS A 139 -2.26 16.06 -0.33
N THR A 140 -1.31 16.27 0.56
CA THR A 140 -0.07 15.48 0.60
C THR A 140 -0.32 14.18 1.36
N ILE A 141 0.00 13.04 0.74
CA ILE A 141 -0.07 11.71 1.37
C ILE A 141 1.30 11.30 1.90
N LEU A 142 2.33 11.45 1.07
CA LEU A 142 3.72 11.24 1.46
C LEU A 142 4.53 12.51 1.21
N TYR A 143 5.46 12.79 2.12
CA TYR A 143 6.44 13.86 1.97
C TYR A 143 7.85 13.36 2.27
N THR A 144 8.84 14.11 1.80
CA THR A 144 10.23 14.00 2.23
C THR A 144 10.65 15.29 2.92
N ASP A 145 11.50 15.20 3.93
CA ASP A 145 12.14 16.38 4.49
C ASP A 145 13.26 16.84 3.56
N TRP A 146 13.22 18.10 3.15
CA TRP A 146 14.27 18.72 2.35
C TRP A 146 14.50 20.15 2.79
N ARG A 147 15.75 20.49 3.12
CA ARG A 147 16.14 21.83 3.60
C ARG A 147 15.21 22.34 4.71
N TYR A 148 14.95 21.48 5.70
CA TYR A 148 14.08 21.77 6.87
C TYR A 148 12.60 22.03 6.54
N THR A 149 12.12 21.57 5.38
CA THR A 149 10.73 21.74 4.96
C THR A 149 10.15 20.41 4.48
N HIS A 150 8.86 20.21 4.70
CA HIS A 150 8.14 19.04 4.18
C HIS A 150 7.81 19.26 2.70
N GLN A 151 8.38 18.42 1.85
CA GLN A 151 8.21 18.47 0.41
C GLN A 151 7.31 17.32 -0.06
N PRO A 152 6.14 17.62 -0.64
CA PRO A 152 5.22 16.59 -1.13
C PRO A 152 5.85 15.71 -2.22
N VAL A 153 5.71 14.40 -2.11
CA VAL A 153 6.20 13.41 -3.10
C VAL A 153 5.14 12.40 -3.53
N LEU A 154 4.02 12.30 -2.80
CA LEU A 154 2.77 11.70 -3.25
C LEU A 154 1.64 12.59 -2.79
N THR A 155 0.81 13.04 -3.72
CA THR A 155 -0.37 13.88 -3.44
C THR A 155 -1.61 13.26 -4.04
N GLU A 156 -2.76 13.62 -3.50
CA GLU A 156 -4.06 13.26 -4.05
C GLU A 156 -4.98 14.46 -4.11
N ARG A 157 -5.88 14.47 -5.08
CA ARG A 157 -6.91 15.48 -5.23
C ARG A 157 -8.23 14.84 -5.66
N PRO A 158 -9.34 15.11 -4.96
CA PRO A 158 -10.67 14.81 -5.48
C PRO A 158 -10.95 15.61 -6.74
N HIS A 159 -11.47 14.98 -7.79
CA HIS A 159 -11.85 15.65 -9.03
C HIS A 159 -13.08 14.98 -9.64
N GLY A 160 -14.18 15.73 -9.78
CA GLY A 160 -15.51 15.16 -10.00
C GLY A 160 -15.85 14.13 -8.91
N ASN A 161 -16.22 12.92 -9.32
CA ASN A 161 -16.50 11.79 -8.40
C ASN A 161 -15.25 10.92 -8.13
N GLY A 162 -14.12 11.24 -8.76
CA GLY A 162 -12.89 10.46 -8.73
C GLY A 162 -11.78 11.04 -7.88
N ILE A 163 -10.60 10.44 -8.01
CA ILE A 163 -9.37 10.90 -7.37
C ILE A 163 -8.25 10.91 -8.41
N ALA A 164 -7.53 12.02 -8.48
CA ALA A 164 -6.25 12.13 -9.18
C ALA A 164 -5.12 12.15 -8.16
N ALA A 165 -4.29 11.11 -8.14
CA ALA A 165 -3.08 11.04 -7.34
C ALA A 165 -1.83 11.13 -8.23
N VAL A 166 -0.80 11.81 -7.73
CA VAL A 166 0.47 12.02 -8.46
C VAL A 166 1.63 11.78 -7.51
N SER A 167 2.62 11.02 -7.96
CA SER A 167 3.83 10.71 -7.22
C SER A 167 5.09 11.05 -8.01
N THR A 168 6.11 11.52 -7.30
CA THR A 168 7.45 11.72 -7.86
C THR A 168 8.41 10.59 -7.55
N LEU A 169 8.05 9.64 -6.66
CA LEU A 169 8.93 8.55 -6.23
C LEU A 169 9.33 7.61 -7.37
N GLN A 170 10.55 7.06 -7.31
CA GLN A 170 11.13 6.24 -8.40
C GLN A 170 11.68 4.86 -7.98
N ALA A 171 11.83 4.59 -6.67
CA ALA A 171 12.45 3.37 -6.15
C ALA A 171 11.50 2.16 -6.16
N PHE A 172 11.03 1.75 -7.34
CA PHE A 172 9.98 0.73 -7.49
C PHE A 172 10.39 -0.68 -7.03
N ASP A 173 11.68 -0.92 -6.82
CA ASP A 173 12.27 -2.14 -6.26
C ASP A 173 12.35 -2.12 -4.72
N ASN A 174 12.15 -0.96 -4.08
CA ASN A 174 12.15 -0.85 -2.63
C ASN A 174 10.88 -1.50 -2.04
N GLN A 175 11.07 -2.53 -1.20
CA GLN A 175 9.98 -3.33 -0.64
C GLN A 175 8.99 -2.52 0.21
N LEU A 176 9.45 -1.50 0.94
CA LEU A 176 8.57 -0.65 1.74
C LEU A 176 7.74 0.26 0.83
N LEU A 177 8.35 0.83 -0.21
CA LEU A 177 7.60 1.60 -1.21
C LEU A 177 6.56 0.74 -1.93
N GLN A 178 6.92 -0.47 -2.35
CA GLN A 178 5.99 -1.43 -2.96
C GLN A 178 4.79 -1.72 -2.05
N GLN A 179 5.02 -1.98 -0.76
CA GLN A 179 3.96 -2.17 0.23
C GLN A 179 3.06 -0.94 0.37
N VAL A 180 3.64 0.26 0.39
CA VAL A 180 2.89 1.52 0.48
C VAL A 180 2.03 1.73 -0.78
N LEU A 181 2.61 1.55 -1.97
CA LEU A 181 1.89 1.73 -3.24
C LEU A 181 0.77 0.70 -3.40
N TYR A 182 0.99 -0.56 -3.05
CA TYR A 182 -0.08 -1.57 -3.03
C TYR A 182 -1.23 -1.16 -2.11
N ARG A 183 -0.93 -0.75 -0.87
CA ARG A 183 -1.96 -0.31 0.08
C ARG A 183 -2.68 0.94 -0.41
N TYR A 184 -1.96 1.83 -1.10
CA TYR A 184 -2.54 3.03 -1.67
C TYR A 184 -3.44 2.72 -2.88
N ILE A 185 -3.05 1.80 -3.76
CA ILE A 185 -3.91 1.28 -4.85
C ILE A 185 -5.19 0.66 -4.26
N ARG A 186 -5.08 -0.13 -3.19
CA ARG A 186 -6.24 -0.66 -2.47
C ARG A 186 -7.13 0.45 -1.89
N HIS A 187 -6.53 1.49 -1.32
CA HIS A 187 -7.26 2.65 -0.81
C HIS A 187 -8.03 3.35 -1.93
N LEU A 188 -7.38 3.61 -3.07
CA LEU A 188 -8.02 4.20 -4.25
C LEU A 188 -9.19 3.36 -4.75
N ALA A 189 -9.02 2.04 -4.81
CA ALA A 189 -10.06 1.08 -5.21
C ALA A 189 -11.22 0.93 -4.18
N GLY A 190 -11.25 1.73 -3.10
CA GLY A 190 -12.29 1.64 -2.08
C GLY A 190 -12.19 0.40 -1.19
N GLN A 191 -11.03 -0.27 -1.19
CA GLN A 191 -10.73 -1.43 -0.36
C GLN A 191 -9.58 -1.13 0.62
N PRO A 192 -9.60 -0.03 1.39
CA PRO A 192 -8.49 0.33 2.24
C PRO A 192 -8.20 -0.79 3.24
N ASN A 193 -6.93 -0.93 3.61
CA ASN A 193 -6.58 -1.76 4.76
C ASN A 193 -7.26 -1.12 5.98
N ALA A 194 -8.25 -1.76 6.59
CA ALA A 194 -9.09 -1.14 7.61
C ALA A 194 -8.38 -0.97 8.98
N GLY A 195 -7.04 -1.11 9.02
CA GLY A 195 -6.30 -1.22 10.27
C GLY A 195 -6.75 -2.44 11.10
N GLN A 196 -7.31 -3.46 10.45
CA GLN A 196 -7.85 -4.63 11.14
C GLN A 196 -6.76 -5.32 11.95
N THR A 197 -7.09 -5.60 13.22
CA THR A 197 -6.31 -6.50 14.06
C THR A 197 -6.50 -7.93 13.56
N LEU A 198 -5.40 -8.57 13.18
CA LEU A 198 -5.42 -9.98 12.76
C LEU A 198 -5.19 -10.88 13.97
N GLY A 199 -6.05 -11.86 14.16
CA GLY A 199 -5.85 -12.88 15.17
C GLY A 199 -4.77 -13.88 14.75
N VAL A 200 -3.78 -14.06 15.62
CA VAL A 200 -2.64 -14.95 15.41
C VAL A 200 -2.84 -16.22 16.22
N GLY A 201 -2.70 -17.36 15.56
CA GLY A 201 -2.62 -18.67 16.17
C GLY A 201 -1.20 -19.24 16.10
N LEU A 202 -0.79 -20.00 17.11
CA LEU A 202 0.45 -20.78 17.12
C LEU A 202 0.14 -22.26 16.92
N LEU A 203 0.69 -22.91 15.89
CA LEU A 203 0.56 -24.35 15.65
C LEU A 203 1.88 -25.05 15.99
N GLY A 204 1.90 -25.89 17.02
CA GLY A 204 3.12 -26.51 17.55
C GLY A 204 3.79 -25.61 18.61
N TYR A 205 3.25 -25.60 19.82
CA TYR A 205 3.77 -24.74 20.88
C TYR A 205 4.97 -25.33 21.61
N ALA A 206 6.16 -24.74 21.43
CA ALA A 206 7.31 -24.98 22.31
C ALA A 206 7.73 -23.66 22.96
N PRO A 207 7.96 -23.58 24.28
CA PRO A 207 8.30 -22.30 24.94
C PRO A 207 9.49 -21.56 24.31
N SER A 208 10.51 -22.30 23.86
CA SER A 208 11.70 -21.73 23.21
C SER A 208 11.42 -20.96 21.91
N VAL A 209 10.26 -21.16 21.28
CA VAL A 209 9.92 -20.59 19.97
C VAL A 209 8.51 -19.99 19.97
N GLY A 210 7.51 -20.76 20.39
CA GLY A 210 6.11 -20.34 20.48
C GLY A 210 5.89 -19.17 21.44
N GLN A 211 6.61 -19.10 22.57
CA GLN A 211 6.50 -17.95 23.46
C GLN A 211 7.00 -16.67 22.78
N LEU A 212 8.15 -16.74 22.10
CA LEU A 212 8.74 -15.60 21.39
C LEU A 212 7.84 -15.12 20.24
N HIS A 213 7.25 -16.04 19.46
CA HIS A 213 6.30 -15.68 18.42
C HIS A 213 5.03 -15.04 18.98
N GLY A 214 4.49 -15.58 20.08
CA GLY A 214 3.32 -15.01 20.72
C GLY A 214 3.59 -13.60 21.26
N GLN A 215 4.71 -13.39 21.94
CA GLN A 215 5.14 -12.05 22.39
C GLN A 215 5.37 -11.10 21.23
N GLY A 216 5.98 -11.57 20.14
CA GLY A 216 6.17 -10.79 18.92
C GLY A 216 4.85 -10.37 18.29
N ALA A 217 3.85 -11.26 18.27
CA ALA A 217 2.50 -10.93 17.81
C ALA A 217 1.86 -9.85 18.71
N GLU A 218 1.94 -9.99 20.04
CA GLU A 218 1.40 -8.98 20.97
C GLU A 218 2.11 -7.62 20.89
N ALA A 219 3.40 -7.61 20.58
CA ALA A 219 4.18 -6.38 20.41
C ALA A 219 3.96 -5.71 19.03
N THR A 220 3.30 -6.38 18.08
CA THR A 220 3.10 -5.88 16.72
C THR A 220 1.72 -5.27 16.57
N ALA A 221 1.66 -3.97 16.28
CA ALA A 221 0.40 -3.25 16.08
C ALA A 221 -0.49 -3.92 15.01
N GLY A 222 -1.75 -4.16 15.36
CA GLY A 222 -2.72 -4.82 14.49
C GLY A 222 -2.54 -6.33 14.37
N LEU A 223 -1.79 -6.96 15.27
CA LEU A 223 -1.83 -8.40 15.53
C LEU A 223 -2.29 -8.65 16.98
N GLU A 224 -2.97 -9.77 17.20
CA GLU A 224 -3.39 -10.19 18.54
C GLU A 224 -3.24 -11.71 18.67
N LEU A 225 -2.49 -12.18 19.66
CA LEU A 225 -2.38 -13.61 19.92
C LEU A 225 -3.72 -14.14 20.47
N ARG A 226 -4.33 -15.09 19.76
CA ARG A 226 -5.65 -15.65 20.09
C ARG A 226 -5.58 -17.06 20.65
N ALA A 227 -4.68 -17.88 20.10
CA ALA A 227 -4.71 -19.31 20.36
C ALA A 227 -3.36 -20.00 20.17
N ALA A 228 -3.22 -21.17 20.80
CA ALA A 228 -2.17 -22.13 20.53
C ALA A 228 -2.78 -23.53 20.28
N CYS A 229 -2.16 -24.31 19.40
CA CYS A 229 -2.53 -25.68 19.09
C CYS A 229 -1.32 -26.59 19.21
N ASP A 230 -1.43 -27.71 19.93
CA ASP A 230 -0.37 -28.71 20.07
C ASP A 230 -0.98 -30.06 20.46
N LEU A 231 -0.34 -31.16 20.07
CA LEU A 231 -0.77 -32.51 20.43
C LEU A 231 -0.40 -32.87 21.87
N ASN A 232 0.58 -32.18 22.47
CA ASN A 232 1.02 -32.42 23.83
C ASN A 232 0.24 -31.53 24.82
N PRO A 233 -0.56 -32.10 25.74
CA PRO A 233 -1.34 -31.33 26.70
C PRO A 233 -0.48 -30.50 27.67
N GLU A 234 0.75 -30.92 27.97
CA GLU A 234 1.68 -30.16 28.82
C GLU A 234 2.11 -28.86 28.14
N ARG A 235 2.34 -28.90 26.82
CA ARG A 235 2.68 -27.71 26.02
C ARG A 235 1.51 -26.73 25.95
N LEU A 236 0.28 -27.23 25.83
CA LEU A 236 -0.91 -26.40 25.88
C LEU A 236 -1.10 -25.76 27.27
N GLN A 237 -0.83 -26.50 28.34
CA GLN A 237 -0.86 -25.96 29.70
C GLN A 237 0.20 -24.88 29.89
N GLN A 238 1.42 -25.10 29.37
CA GLN A 238 2.49 -24.10 29.40
C GLN A 238 2.11 -22.85 28.61
N ALA A 239 1.55 -22.98 27.40
CA ALA A 239 1.08 -21.85 26.61
C ALA A 239 0.04 -21.00 27.37
N LYS A 240 -0.91 -21.65 28.07
CA LYS A 240 -1.85 -20.93 28.95
C LYS A 240 -1.13 -20.18 30.06
N GLN A 241 -0.12 -20.76 30.68
CA GLN A 241 0.64 -20.09 31.74
C GLN A 241 1.40 -18.88 31.19
N ASP A 242 2.13 -19.06 30.09
CA ASP A 242 2.99 -18.04 29.50
C ASP A 242 2.21 -16.81 29.01
N PHE A 243 0.93 -16.98 28.66
CA PHE A 243 0.03 -15.90 28.25
C PHE A 243 -1.09 -15.61 29.25
N ASN A 244 -0.90 -15.96 30.53
CA ASN A 244 -1.81 -15.63 31.64
C ASN A 244 -3.27 -16.06 31.43
N GLY A 245 -3.49 -17.19 30.75
CA GLY A 245 -4.80 -17.77 30.46
C GLY A 245 -5.62 -17.01 29.41
N ARG A 246 -5.05 -15.99 28.75
CA ARG A 246 -5.77 -15.13 27.79
C ARG A 246 -6.02 -15.81 26.43
N ILE A 247 -5.23 -16.82 26.10
CA ILE A 247 -5.32 -17.53 24.81
C ILE A 247 -6.14 -18.81 24.93
N ARG A 248 -6.83 -19.16 23.85
CA ARG A 248 -7.46 -20.47 23.69
C ARG A 248 -6.40 -21.54 23.39
N THR A 249 -6.70 -22.78 23.72
CA THR A 249 -5.85 -23.93 23.38
C THR A 249 -6.65 -24.98 22.65
N TYR A 250 -6.04 -25.55 21.61
CA TYR A 250 -6.63 -26.59 20.79
C TYR A 250 -5.70 -27.81 20.77
N ASP A 251 -6.27 -29.00 20.87
CA ASP A 251 -5.57 -30.27 20.73
C ASP A 251 -5.72 -30.88 19.32
N SER A 252 -6.47 -30.20 18.44
CA SER A 252 -6.74 -30.57 17.05
C SER A 252 -6.50 -29.38 16.13
N SER A 253 -5.74 -29.63 15.06
CA SER A 253 -5.51 -28.66 13.98
C SER A 253 -6.78 -28.30 13.24
N GLU A 254 -7.75 -29.20 13.15
CA GLU A 254 -9.04 -28.96 12.50
C GLU A 254 -9.87 -27.96 13.30
N ALA A 255 -9.98 -28.16 14.62
CA ALA A 255 -10.71 -27.25 15.50
C ALA A 255 -10.02 -25.88 15.58
N PHE A 256 -8.68 -25.86 15.57
CA PHE A 256 -7.89 -24.65 15.51
C PHE A 256 -8.09 -23.89 14.18
N ALA A 257 -8.00 -24.57 13.03
CA ALA A 257 -8.18 -23.94 11.72
C ALA A 257 -9.62 -23.46 11.45
N ALA A 258 -10.60 -24.03 12.16
CA ALA A 258 -11.99 -23.62 12.07
C ALA A 258 -12.33 -22.40 12.95
N ASP A 259 -11.43 -21.94 13.82
CA ASP A 259 -11.64 -20.77 14.67
C ASP A 259 -11.70 -19.50 13.81
N PRO A 260 -12.87 -18.82 13.71
CA PRO A 260 -13.03 -17.65 12.84
C PRO A 260 -12.23 -16.43 13.32
N ASP A 261 -11.71 -16.44 14.55
CA ASP A 261 -10.88 -15.36 15.08
C ASP A 261 -9.38 -15.58 14.78
N ILE A 262 -8.99 -16.69 14.13
CA ILE A 262 -7.61 -16.93 13.70
C ILE A 262 -7.50 -16.58 12.22
N ASP A 263 -6.82 -15.48 11.93
CA ASP A 263 -6.58 -14.99 10.57
C ASP A 263 -5.23 -15.49 10.01
N VAL A 264 -4.24 -15.68 10.88
CA VAL A 264 -2.87 -16.06 10.52
C VAL A 264 -2.36 -17.11 11.49
N VAL A 265 -1.68 -18.12 10.96
CA VAL A 265 -1.05 -19.18 11.74
C VAL A 265 0.47 -19.10 11.60
N ILE A 266 1.16 -19.18 12.73
CA ILE A 266 2.61 -19.40 12.80
C ILE A 266 2.81 -20.88 13.16
N ILE A 267 3.62 -21.59 12.38
CA ILE A 267 3.91 -23.03 12.52
C ILE A 267 5.36 -23.20 12.96
#